data_AF-A0A5K8AAG1-F1
#
_entry.id   AF-A0A5K8AAG1-F1
#
_cell.length_a   1.000
_cell.length_b   1.000
_cell.length_c   1.000
_cell.angle_alpha   90.00
_cell.angle_beta   90.00
_cell.angle_gamma   90.00
#
_symmetry.space_group_name_H-M   'P 1'
#
loop_
_entity.id
_entity.type
_entity.pdbx_description
1 polymer ?
#
loop_
_entity_poly.entity_id
_entity_poly.type
_entity_poly.pdbx_seq_one_letter_code
_entity_poly.pdbx_strand_id
1 'polypeptide(L)'
;MLLKYAMNRDVAIGFIQIMCGKMEMGRCGTSATRSDQRWHEWSSDGTIGWVLLDALQKKWPALNATDSWPIYEKLKTCSAGKPAICRVAWNTGYGHFVVCLGASGANFIFLDPYYGIVFSPATKNLFGGVHYKTKKNSFAKGEATGLIDYAIFTNLT
;
A
#
# COMPACT_ATOMS: atom_id res chain seq x y z
N MET A 1 -8.18 -16.53 10.06
CA MET A 1 -8.18 -15.43 11.07
C MET A 1 -7.82 -14.09 10.42
N LEU A 2 -6.76 -13.99 9.60
CA LEU A 2 -6.41 -12.77 8.82
C LEU A 2 -7.55 -12.21 7.95
N LEU A 3 -8.27 -13.07 7.22
CA LEU A 3 -9.39 -12.63 6.37
C LEU A 3 -10.51 -11.94 7.17
N LYS A 4 -10.86 -12.45 8.36
CA LYS A 4 -11.89 -11.84 9.22
C LYS A 4 -11.47 -10.48 9.76
N TYR A 5 -10.18 -10.24 9.97
CA TYR A 5 -9.63 -8.94 10.39
C TYR A 5 -9.47 -7.96 9.21
N ALA A 6 -9.06 -8.45 8.03
CA ALA A 6 -9.04 -7.65 6.79
C ALA A 6 -10.45 -7.23 6.36
N MET A 7 -11.45 -8.07 6.64
CA MET A 7 -12.87 -7.78 6.48
C MET A 7 -13.47 -7.03 7.68
N ASN A 8 -12.71 -6.75 8.74
CA ASN A 8 -13.17 -5.88 9.82
C ASN A 8 -13.15 -4.44 9.29
N ARG A 9 -14.30 -4.08 8.73
CA ARG A 9 -14.56 -2.88 7.96
C ARG A 9 -14.02 -1.64 8.66
N ASP A 10 -14.10 -1.56 9.99
CA ASP A 10 -13.74 -0.37 10.75
C ASP A 10 -12.22 -0.13 10.83
N VAL A 11 -11.40 -1.19 10.81
CA VAL A 11 -9.92 -1.06 10.82
C VAL A 11 -9.40 -0.69 9.44
N ALA A 12 -9.92 -1.34 8.40
CA ALA A 12 -9.60 -1.02 7.02
C ALA A 12 -10.09 0.40 6.64
N ILE A 13 -11.33 0.75 7.01
CA ILE A 13 -11.88 2.09 6.81
C ILE A 13 -11.13 3.12 7.64
N GLY A 14 -10.79 2.86 8.91
CA GLY A 14 -10.03 3.79 9.73
C GLY A 14 -8.65 4.09 9.15
N PHE A 15 -7.92 3.07 8.71
CA PHE A 15 -6.60 3.24 8.08
C PHE A 15 -6.70 3.94 6.71
N ILE A 16 -7.67 3.55 5.88
CA ILE A 16 -7.94 4.17 4.57
C ILE A 16 -8.41 5.61 4.74
N GLN A 17 -9.25 5.92 5.73
CA GLN A 17 -9.73 7.29 6.03
C GLN A 17 -8.61 8.17 6.59
N ILE A 18 -7.74 7.62 7.46
CA ILE A 18 -6.55 8.33 7.95
C ILE A 18 -5.60 8.63 6.79
N MET A 19 -5.41 7.68 5.87
CA MET A 19 -4.60 7.88 4.65
C MET A 19 -5.25 8.90 3.69
N CYS A 20 -6.53 8.73 3.37
CA CYS A 20 -7.33 9.62 2.51
C CYS A 20 -7.36 11.06 3.03
N GLY A 21 -7.70 11.25 4.31
CA GLY A 21 -7.80 12.57 4.93
C GLY A 21 -6.44 13.25 5.11
N LYS A 22 -5.35 12.48 5.28
CA LYS A 22 -4.00 13.04 5.38
C LYS A 22 -3.42 13.45 4.02
N MET A 23 -3.79 12.77 2.93
CA MET A 23 -3.41 13.13 1.55
C MET A 23 -4.17 14.36 1.01
N GLU A 24 -5.42 14.57 1.44
CA GLU A 24 -6.22 15.76 1.08
C GLU A 24 -5.59 17.08 1.56
N MET A 25 -4.86 17.05 2.69
CA MET A 25 -4.20 18.23 3.26
C MET A 25 -2.80 18.51 2.66
N GLY A 26 -2.28 17.62 1.81
CA GLY A 26 -0.95 17.74 1.20
C GLY A 26 -0.85 18.69 0.01
N ARG A 27 -1.94 19.35 -0.40
CA ARG A 27 -2.00 20.29 -1.55
C ARG A 27 -1.29 19.75 -2.82
N CYS A 28 -1.85 18.72 -3.44
CA CYS A 28 -1.76 18.63 -4.90
C CYS A 28 -2.95 19.41 -5.47
N GLY A 29 -2.70 20.65 -5.89
CA GLY A 29 -3.71 21.51 -6.47
C GLY A 29 -4.20 20.96 -7.81
N THR A 30 -5.25 20.14 -7.79
CA THR A 30 -6.26 20.03 -8.85
C THR A 30 -7.44 19.20 -8.34
N SER A 31 -8.49 19.92 -7.97
CA SER A 31 -9.91 19.56 -8.13
C SER A 31 -10.41 18.20 -7.61
N ALA A 32 -11.28 18.31 -6.60
CA ALA A 32 -12.01 17.30 -5.85
C ALA A 32 -12.96 16.36 -6.63
N THR A 33 -12.70 16.02 -7.90
CA THR A 33 -13.50 15.06 -8.69
C THR A 33 -12.79 13.74 -8.98
N ARG A 34 -11.57 13.52 -8.46
CA ARG A 34 -10.73 12.35 -8.79
C ARG A 34 -10.26 11.59 -7.54
N SER A 35 -11.19 10.92 -6.85
CA SER A 35 -10.90 10.13 -5.63
C SER A 35 -9.78 9.10 -5.80
N ASP A 36 -9.57 8.58 -7.02
CA ASP A 36 -8.53 7.60 -7.32
C ASP A 36 -7.15 8.22 -7.66
N GLN A 37 -7.10 9.49 -8.07
CA GLN A 37 -5.83 10.08 -8.54
C GLN A 37 -4.89 10.52 -7.43
N ARG A 38 -5.38 10.60 -6.20
CA ARG A 38 -4.57 10.91 -5.02
C ARG A 38 -3.61 9.77 -4.67
N TRP A 39 -3.91 8.55 -5.14
CA TRP A 39 -3.13 7.33 -4.89
C TRP A 39 -2.11 7.02 -5.97
N HIS A 40 -2.10 7.83 -7.03
CA HIS A 40 -1.26 7.62 -8.20
C HIS A 40 -0.08 8.61 -8.17
N GLU A 41 1.13 8.07 -8.26
CA GLU A 41 2.32 8.85 -8.54
C GLU A 41 2.44 9.04 -10.06
N TRP A 42 2.05 10.23 -10.52
CA TRP A 42 2.07 10.61 -11.93
C TRP A 42 3.42 11.20 -12.37
N SER A 43 4.32 11.48 -11.44
CA SER A 43 5.69 11.91 -11.72
C SER A 43 6.61 10.70 -11.81
N SER A 44 7.49 10.68 -12.81
CA SER A 44 8.56 9.66 -12.97
C SER A 44 9.54 9.59 -11.79
N ASP A 45 9.51 10.57 -10.89
CA ASP A 45 10.64 10.89 -10.01
C ASP A 45 10.52 10.27 -8.60
N GLY A 46 9.50 9.46 -8.31
CA GLY A 46 9.43 8.67 -7.07
C GLY A 46 9.23 9.47 -5.77
N THR A 47 8.90 10.77 -5.89
CA THR A 47 8.92 11.76 -4.81
C THR A 47 7.88 11.53 -3.71
N ILE A 48 6.82 10.76 -3.94
CA ILE A 48 5.69 10.67 -2.99
C ILE A 48 6.00 9.76 -1.78
N GLY A 49 6.87 8.75 -1.93
CA GLY A 49 7.18 7.80 -0.85
C GLY A 49 7.77 8.47 0.40
N TRP A 50 8.76 9.33 0.22
CA TRP A 50 9.43 10.06 1.32
C TRP A 50 8.51 11.09 1.98
N VAL A 51 7.66 11.76 1.20
CA VAL A 51 6.66 12.71 1.72
C VAL A 51 5.63 11.98 2.59
N LEU A 52 5.23 10.77 2.18
CA LEU A 52 4.32 9.95 2.96
C LEU A 52 4.96 9.47 4.27
N LEU A 53 6.23 9.04 4.23
CA LEU A 53 6.98 8.67 5.44
C LEU A 53 7.05 9.84 6.44
N ASP A 54 7.46 11.01 5.96
CA ASP A 54 7.56 12.24 6.77
C ASP A 54 6.20 12.63 7.39
N ALA A 55 5.12 12.53 6.60
CA ALA A 55 3.77 12.81 7.08
C ALA A 55 3.29 11.82 8.15
N LEU A 56 3.68 10.54 8.05
CA LEU A 56 3.34 9.51 9.04
C LEU A 56 4.11 9.71 10.35
N GLN A 57 5.37 10.14 10.27
CA GLN A 57 6.22 10.42 11.43
C GLN A 57 5.80 11.72 12.16
N LYS A 58 5.29 12.73 11.45
CA LYS A 58 4.98 14.04 12.04
C LYS A 58 3.55 14.21 12.56
N LYS A 59 2.58 13.36 12.17
CA LYS A 59 1.16 13.59 12.49
C LYS A 59 0.66 12.78 13.69
N TRP A 60 0.07 13.46 14.67
CA TRP A 60 -0.46 12.86 15.91
C TRP A 60 -1.62 11.84 15.69
N PRO A 61 -1.62 10.70 16.39
CA PRO A 61 -0.44 10.15 17.07
C PRO A 61 0.64 9.82 16.03
N ALA A 62 1.85 10.34 16.25
CA ALA A 62 2.98 10.09 15.38
C ALA A 62 3.18 8.58 15.30
N LEU A 63 3.17 8.04 14.08
CA LEU A 63 3.42 6.62 13.89
C LEU A 63 4.92 6.40 13.88
N ASN A 64 5.38 5.32 14.53
CA ASN A 64 6.74 4.85 14.37
C ASN A 64 6.87 4.19 12.98
N ALA A 65 6.93 5.04 11.96
CA ALA A 65 6.99 4.67 10.56
C ALA A 65 8.45 4.60 10.11
N THR A 66 8.82 3.49 9.47
CA THR A 66 10.15 3.28 8.89
C THR A 66 9.99 2.70 7.50
N ASP A 67 10.81 3.13 6.56
CA ASP A 67 10.97 2.43 5.30
C ASP A 67 11.96 1.26 5.41
N SER A 68 12.08 0.48 4.35
CA SER A 68 13.02 -0.63 4.30
C SER A 68 13.35 -1.01 2.87
N TRP A 69 14.58 -1.45 2.66
CA TRP A 69 14.98 -2.22 1.49
C TRP A 69 16.05 -3.23 1.92
N PRO A 70 16.00 -4.51 1.49
CA PRO A 70 14.96 -5.16 0.70
C PRO A 70 13.64 -5.37 1.46
N ILE A 71 12.52 -5.53 0.75
CA ILE A 71 11.18 -5.53 1.37
C ILE A 71 10.55 -6.92 1.51
N TYR A 72 10.92 -7.90 0.68
CA TYR A 72 10.21 -9.19 0.61
C TYR A 72 10.11 -9.90 1.97
N GLU A 73 11.22 -10.02 2.69
CA GLU A 73 11.24 -10.70 4.00
C GLU A 73 10.46 -9.92 5.06
N LYS A 74 10.52 -8.58 5.02
CA LYS A 74 9.83 -7.72 5.98
C LYS A 74 8.32 -7.68 5.74
N LEU A 75 7.86 -7.75 4.48
CA LEU A 75 6.43 -7.86 4.16
C LEU A 75 5.79 -9.16 4.68
N LYS A 76 6.57 -10.23 4.86
CA LYS A 76 6.06 -11.47 5.48
C LYS A 76 5.75 -11.32 6.96
N THR A 77 6.34 -10.33 7.63
CA THR A 77 6.08 -10.06 9.06
C THR A 77 4.89 -9.13 9.27
N CYS A 78 4.36 -8.54 8.20
CA CYS A 78 3.15 -7.72 8.27
C CYS A 78 1.94 -8.54 8.74
N SER A 79 1.02 -7.84 9.40
CA SER A 79 -0.27 -8.37 9.83
C SER A 79 -1.32 -7.27 9.75
N ALA A 80 -2.60 -7.59 9.97
CA ALA A 80 -3.65 -6.57 10.03
C ALA A 80 -3.40 -5.51 11.12
N GLY A 81 -2.72 -5.86 12.22
CA GLY A 81 -2.33 -4.91 13.28
C GLY A 81 -0.98 -4.22 13.06
N LYS A 82 -0.19 -4.68 12.08
CA LYS A 82 1.11 -4.11 11.70
C LYS A 82 1.24 -4.08 10.18
N PRO A 83 0.42 -3.25 9.49
CA PRO A 83 0.43 -3.20 8.04
C PRO A 83 1.66 -2.45 7.52
N ALA A 84 1.94 -2.64 6.24
CA ALA A 84 2.87 -1.80 5.50
C ALA A 84 2.16 -1.09 4.35
N ILE A 85 2.52 0.15 4.09
CA ILE A 85 2.09 0.88 2.90
C ILE A 85 3.14 0.65 1.82
N CYS A 86 2.72 0.09 0.71
CA CYS A 86 3.58 -0.35 -0.38
C CYS A 86 3.36 0.55 -1.60
N ARG A 87 4.46 0.97 -2.23
CA ARG A 87 4.44 1.58 -3.56
C ARG A 87 4.55 0.47 -4.60
N VAL A 88 3.58 0.40 -5.49
CA VAL A 88 3.57 -0.42 -6.70
C VAL A 88 4.04 0.45 -7.86
N ALA A 89 5.20 0.14 -8.44
CA ALA A 89 5.61 0.64 -9.74
C ALA A 89 4.96 -0.23 -10.83
N TRP A 90 3.97 0.31 -11.53
CA TRP A 90 3.36 -0.39 -12.66
C TRP A 90 4.34 -0.51 -13.83
N ASN A 91 4.23 -1.59 -14.59
CA ASN A 91 5.04 -1.78 -15.80
C ASN A 91 4.81 -0.69 -16.86
N THR A 92 3.70 0.06 -16.76
CA THR A 92 3.34 1.18 -17.63
C THR A 92 3.91 2.53 -17.19
N GLY A 93 4.67 2.59 -16.08
CA GLY A 93 5.43 3.78 -15.67
C GLY A 93 4.78 4.66 -14.60
N TYR A 94 3.66 4.25 -13.99
CA TYR A 94 2.99 4.99 -12.91
C TYR A 94 3.15 4.30 -11.55
N GLY A 95 3.25 5.08 -10.47
CA GLY A 95 3.23 4.54 -9.10
C GLY A 95 1.82 4.46 -8.53
N HIS A 96 1.55 3.47 -7.69
CA HIS A 96 0.27 3.26 -7.00
C HIS A 96 0.51 2.80 -5.57
N PHE A 97 -0.29 3.26 -4.62
CA PHE A 97 -0.13 2.84 -3.22
C PHE A 97 -1.18 1.81 -2.80
N VAL A 98 -0.69 0.74 -2.16
CA VAL A 98 -1.49 -0.35 -1.60
C VAL A 98 -1.07 -0.62 -0.17
N VAL A 99 -1.89 -1.30 0.61
CA VAL A 99 -1.54 -1.68 1.99
C VAL A 99 -1.35 -3.18 2.08
N CYS A 100 -0.15 -3.64 2.42
CA CYS A 100 0.12 -5.04 2.72
C CYS A 100 -0.37 -5.39 4.14
N LEU A 101 -1.22 -6.41 4.23
CA LEU A 101 -1.72 -6.96 5.49
C LEU A 101 -0.94 -8.20 5.96
N GLY A 102 0.07 -8.63 5.21
CA GLY A 102 0.87 -9.81 5.51
C GLY A 102 0.75 -10.94 4.50
N ALA A 103 1.41 -12.05 4.81
CA ALA A 103 1.37 -13.28 4.02
C ALA A 103 0.30 -14.26 4.55
N SER A 104 -0.35 -14.97 3.63
CA SER A 104 -1.27 -16.06 3.91
C SER A 104 -1.00 -17.20 2.94
N GLY A 105 -0.28 -18.22 3.41
CA GLY A 105 0.22 -19.29 2.55
C GLY A 105 1.19 -18.75 1.50
N ALA A 106 0.94 -19.07 0.23
CA ALA A 106 1.78 -18.65 -0.89
C ALA A 106 1.46 -17.24 -1.45
N ASN A 107 0.64 -16.44 -0.76
CA ASN A 107 0.21 -15.13 -1.24
C ASN A 107 0.46 -14.04 -0.19
N PHE A 108 0.77 -12.84 -0.65
CA PHE A 108 0.55 -11.61 0.11
C PHE A 108 -0.90 -11.14 -0.08
N ILE A 109 -1.45 -10.55 0.98
CA ILE A 109 -2.78 -9.95 0.98
C ILE A 109 -2.61 -8.43 0.99
N PHE A 110 -3.20 -7.76 0.01
CA PHE A 110 -3.16 -6.31 -0.12
C PHE A 110 -4.57 -5.71 -0.06
N LEU A 111 -4.68 -4.52 0.53
CA LEU A 111 -5.80 -3.61 0.30
C LEU A 111 -5.38 -2.61 -0.78
N ASP A 112 -6.10 -2.64 -1.88
CA ASP A 112 -5.87 -1.81 -3.04
C ASP A 112 -7.10 -0.90 -3.25
N PRO A 113 -6.93 0.43 -3.33
CA PRO A 113 -8.04 1.35 -3.56
C PRO A 113 -8.84 1.07 -4.84
N TYR A 114 -8.19 0.58 -5.90
CA TYR A 114 -8.79 0.34 -7.21
C TYR A 114 -9.25 -1.12 -7.42
N TYR A 115 -8.53 -2.07 -6.82
CA TYR A 115 -8.78 -3.51 -6.99
C TYR A 115 -9.49 -4.16 -5.79
N GLY A 116 -9.60 -3.48 -4.65
CA GLY A 116 -10.15 -4.04 -3.41
C GLY A 116 -9.14 -4.93 -2.70
N ILE A 117 -9.58 -6.08 -2.17
CA ILE A 117 -8.66 -7.07 -1.60
C ILE A 117 -7.97 -7.82 -2.73
N VAL A 118 -6.64 -7.84 -2.73
CA VAL A 118 -5.81 -8.54 -3.72
C VAL A 118 -4.99 -9.63 -3.08
N PHE A 119 -5.08 -10.85 -3.64
CA PHE A 119 -4.22 -11.98 -3.31
C PHE A 119 -3.14 -12.11 -4.38
N SER A 120 -1.97 -11.52 -4.12
CA SER A 120 -0.82 -11.60 -5.04
C SER A 120 0.11 -12.73 -4.61
N PRO A 121 0.63 -13.56 -5.53
CA PRO A 121 1.66 -14.54 -5.19
C PRO A 121 2.84 -13.89 -4.46
N ALA A 122 3.32 -14.54 -3.41
CA ALA A 122 4.49 -14.09 -2.65
C ALA A 122 5.77 -14.41 -3.43
N THR A 123 6.01 -13.68 -4.51
CA THR A 123 7.17 -13.87 -5.40
C THR A 123 8.10 -12.67 -5.32
N LYS A 124 9.35 -12.91 -4.93
CA LYS A 124 10.41 -11.90 -4.91
C LYS A 124 11.05 -11.73 -6.28
N ASN A 125 11.49 -10.51 -6.60
CA ASN A 125 12.44 -10.30 -7.69
C ASN A 125 13.89 -10.55 -7.21
N LEU A 126 14.87 -10.44 -8.11
CA LEU A 126 16.29 -10.67 -7.80
C LEU A 126 16.87 -9.65 -6.80
N PHE A 127 16.25 -8.48 -6.67
CA PHE A 127 16.73 -7.38 -5.83
C PHE A 127 15.97 -7.29 -4.48
N GLY A 128 15.06 -8.23 -4.21
CA GLY A 128 14.28 -8.31 -2.98
C GLY A 128 13.04 -7.41 -2.92
N GLY A 129 12.60 -6.86 -4.05
CA GLY A 129 11.24 -6.36 -4.28
C GLY A 129 10.23 -7.49 -4.48
N VAL A 130 8.94 -7.15 -4.58
CA VAL A 130 7.84 -8.15 -4.66
C VAL A 130 7.02 -7.92 -5.92
N HIS A 131 6.78 -8.97 -6.71
CA HIS A 131 5.84 -8.86 -7.83
C HIS A 131 4.41 -8.70 -7.32
N TYR A 132 3.71 -7.69 -7.82
CA TYR A 132 2.32 -7.42 -7.52
C TYR A 132 1.44 -7.83 -8.72
N LYS A 133 0.45 -8.69 -8.48
CA LYS A 133 -0.46 -9.20 -9.50
C LYS A 133 -1.90 -9.12 -9.00
N THR A 134 -2.76 -8.43 -9.75
CA THR A 134 -4.16 -8.17 -9.34
C THR A 134 -5.16 -9.20 -9.86
N LYS A 135 -4.70 -10.30 -10.48
CA LYS A 135 -5.56 -11.35 -11.06
C LYS A 135 -6.65 -11.87 -10.10
N LYS A 136 -6.32 -11.99 -8.81
CA LYS A 136 -7.25 -12.40 -7.76
C LYS A 136 -7.62 -11.19 -6.90
N ASN A 137 -8.53 -10.36 -7.41
CA ASN A 137 -9.03 -9.16 -6.75
C ASN A 137 -10.53 -9.26 -6.41
N SER A 138 -10.98 -8.51 -5.40
CA SER A 138 -12.38 -8.56 -4.95
C SER A 138 -13.33 -7.67 -5.75
N PHE A 139 -12.82 -6.71 -6.54
CA PHE A 139 -13.67 -5.78 -7.32
C PHE A 139 -13.92 -6.24 -8.75
N ALA A 140 -13.55 -7.48 -9.11
CA ALA A 140 -13.73 -8.06 -10.44
C ALA A 140 -13.14 -7.19 -11.58
N LYS A 141 -12.06 -6.46 -11.31
CA LYS A 141 -11.31 -5.70 -12.31
C LYS A 141 -10.37 -6.63 -13.10
N GLY A 142 -9.95 -6.18 -14.28
CA GLY A 142 -8.97 -6.89 -15.11
C GLY A 142 -7.60 -7.06 -14.43
N GLU A 143 -6.79 -7.98 -14.92
CA GLU A 143 -5.44 -8.21 -14.37
C GLU A 143 -4.48 -7.07 -14.72
N ALA A 144 -3.72 -6.63 -13.73
CA ALA A 144 -2.58 -5.73 -13.86
C ALA A 144 -1.39 -6.31 -13.09
N THR A 145 -0.19 -5.93 -13.51
CA THR A 145 1.06 -6.39 -12.91
C THR A 145 2.03 -5.23 -12.72
N GLY A 146 2.73 -5.25 -11.59
CA GLY A 146 3.74 -4.26 -11.22
C GLY A 146 4.77 -4.84 -10.25
N LEU A 147 5.68 -3.98 -9.82
CA LEU A 147 6.70 -4.29 -8.82
C LEU A 147 6.48 -3.44 -7.59
N ILE A 148 6.44 -4.06 -6.42
CA ILE A 148 6.61 -3.34 -5.17
C ILE A 148 8.10 -3.18 -4.94
N ASP A 149 8.55 -1.92 -5.00
CA ASP A 149 9.95 -1.54 -4.86
C ASP A 149 10.21 -0.68 -3.61
N TYR A 150 9.16 -0.29 -2.89
CA TYR A 150 9.26 0.48 -1.67
C TYR A 150 8.09 0.17 -0.73
N ALA A 151 8.36 0.13 0.58
CA ALA A 151 7.35 -0.06 1.59
C ALA A 151 7.67 0.69 2.89
N ILE A 152 6.65 1.31 3.47
CA ILE A 152 6.67 1.97 4.78
C ILE A 152 5.97 1.07 5.78
N PHE A 153 6.68 0.69 6.83
CA PHE A 153 6.19 -0.16 7.90
C PHE A 153 5.77 0.72 9.07
N THR A 154 4.59 0.46 9.61
CA THR A 154 4.09 1.17 10.79
C THR A 154 3.93 0.18 11.95
N ASN A 155 4.44 0.57 13.12
CA ASN A 155 4.03 -0.08 14.36
C ASN A 155 2.90 0.75 14.96
N LEU A 156 1.68 0.19 14.97
CA LEU A 156 0.62 0.70 15.84
C LEU A 156 1.01 0.31 17.28
N THR A 157 1.46 1.26 18.08
CA THR A 157 1.66 1.11 19.53
C THR A 157 0.35 1.31 20.26
#